data_AF-A0A930XPV2-F1
#
_entry.id   AF-A0A930XPV2-F1
#
_cell.length_a   1.000
_cell.length_b   1.000
_cell.length_c   1.000
_cell.angle_alpha   90.00
_cell.angle_beta   90.00
_cell.angle_gamma   90.00
#
_symmetry.space_group_name_H-M   'P 1'
#
loop_
_entity.id
_entity.type
_entity.pdbx_description
1 polymer ?
#
loop_
_entity_poly.entity_id
_entity_poly.type
_entity_poly.pdbx_seq_one_letter_code
_entity_poly.pdbx_strand_id
1 'polypeptide(L)'
;MKKKRRKAQWIFLVMLLLVWLLCSAEAWAGALSDRLGQFPNWHTKPPVQPAEGDLFYPDWFLGTWDVETTLVDLAAPLAPEIITPGFDSNRDFLNQPVPFQARFVEKSGSGRSSFFPVERVKPSSTNAPIIADRAFNGL
;
A
#
# COMPACT_ATOMS: atom_id res chain seq x y z
N MET A 1 -52.84 4.32 19.12
CA MET A 1 -51.54 3.81 18.61
C MET A 1 -50.74 4.77 17.71
N LYS A 2 -51.36 5.58 16.83
CA LYS A 2 -50.64 6.45 15.86
C LYS A 2 -49.72 7.53 16.48
N LYS A 3 -50.10 8.13 17.62
CA LYS A 3 -49.29 9.17 18.30
C LYS A 3 -47.96 8.65 18.88
N LYS A 4 -47.92 7.41 19.39
CA LYS A 4 -46.69 6.79 19.91
C LYS A 4 -45.68 6.50 18.80
N ARG A 5 -46.15 6.05 17.62
CA ARG A 5 -45.29 5.82 16.44
C ARG A 5 -44.63 7.11 15.93
N ARG A 6 -45.36 8.23 15.88
CA ARG A 6 -44.81 9.54 15.50
C ARG A 6 -43.71 10.02 16.46
N LYS A 7 -43.89 9.84 17.77
CA LYS A 7 -42.86 10.19 18.76
C LYS A 7 -41.58 9.35 18.60
N ALA A 8 -41.73 8.04 18.38
CA ALA A 8 -40.58 7.16 18.15
C ALA A 8 -39.82 7.51 16.86
N GLN A 9 -40.53 7.86 15.78
CA GLN A 9 -39.91 8.33 14.53
C GLN A 9 -39.14 9.63 14.71
N TRP A 10 -39.68 10.58 15.48
CA TRP A 10 -38.97 11.83 15.79
C TRP A 10 -37.72 11.60 16.62
N ILE A 11 -37.80 10.74 17.63
CA ILE A 11 -36.63 10.36 18.43
C ILE A 11 -35.56 9.71 17.54
N PHE A 12 -35.96 8.80 16.66
CA PHE A 12 -35.03 8.15 15.73
C PHE A 12 -34.37 9.15 14.77
N LEU A 13 -35.13 10.09 14.20
CA LEU A 13 -34.58 11.13 13.32
C LEU A 13 -33.62 12.07 14.04
N VAL A 14 -33.92 12.45 15.29
CA VAL A 14 -33.01 13.25 16.12
C VAL A 14 -31.75 12.46 16.45
N MET A 15 -31.87 11.17 16.75
CA MET A 15 -30.71 10.30 16.99
C MET A 15 -29.84 10.17 15.74
N LEU A 16 -30.45 9.99 14.57
CA LEU A 16 -29.74 9.90 13.29
C LEU A 16 -29.03 11.23 12.97
N LEU A 17 -29.69 12.36 13.21
CA LEU A 17 -29.11 13.70 13.04
C LEU A 17 -27.91 13.89 13.97
N LEU A 18 -28.02 13.48 15.24
CA LEU A 18 -26.92 13.54 16.20
C LEU A 18 -25.74 12.67 15.78
N VAL A 19 -25.99 11.43 15.33
CA VAL A 19 -24.92 10.56 14.80
C VAL A 19 -24.24 11.21 13.60
N TRP A 20 -25.02 11.79 12.67
CA TRP A 20 -24.45 12.47 11.51
C TRP A 20 -23.60 13.69 11.93
N LEU A 21 -24.07 14.53 12.85
CA LEU A 21 -23.33 15.68 13.37
C LEU A 21 -22.06 15.29 14.17
N LEU A 22 -22.11 14.22 14.96
CA LEU A 22 -20.98 13.80 15.81
C LEU A 22 -19.98 12.90 15.08
N CYS A 23 -20.39 12.22 14.01
CA CYS A 23 -19.53 11.31 13.25
C CYS A 23 -19.12 11.85 11.88
N SER A 24 -19.52 13.07 11.50
CA SER A 24 -19.06 13.77 10.29
C SER A 24 -17.77 14.56 10.50
N ALA A 25 -16.98 14.22 11.53
CA ALA A 25 -15.65 14.77 11.70
C ALA A 25 -14.88 14.56 10.38
N GLU A 26 -14.57 15.67 9.72
CA GLU A 26 -13.73 15.68 8.54
C GLU A 26 -12.42 14.98 8.93
N ALA A 27 -12.03 13.95 8.18
CA ALA A 27 -10.73 13.33 8.35
C ALA A 27 -9.68 14.40 7.99
N TRP A 28 -9.31 15.20 8.97
CA TRP A 28 -8.43 16.34 8.76
C TRP A 28 -7.06 15.77 8.47
N ALA A 29 -6.60 15.94 7.23
CA ALA A 29 -5.24 15.62 6.81
C ALA A 29 -4.23 16.62 7.43
N GLY A 30 -4.35 16.91 8.73
CA GLY A 30 -3.57 17.92 9.45
C GLY A 30 -2.07 17.70 9.27
N ALA A 31 -1.63 16.44 9.33
CA ALA A 31 -0.24 16.08 9.10
C ALA A 31 0.30 16.47 7.71
N LEU A 32 -0.56 16.54 6.67
CA LEU A 32 -0.15 16.96 5.33
C LEU A 32 -0.20 18.49 5.18
N SER A 33 -1.26 19.12 5.69
CA SER A 33 -1.43 20.59 5.64
C SER A 33 -0.32 21.30 6.40
N ASP A 34 -0.04 20.88 7.63
CA ASP A 34 1.02 21.46 8.47
C ASP A 34 2.40 21.28 7.83
N ARG A 35 2.61 20.14 7.17
CA ARG A 35 3.85 19.83 6.47
C ARG A 35 4.03 20.69 5.22
N LEU A 36 2.96 20.93 4.46
CA LEU A 36 3.01 21.84 3.31
C LEU A 36 3.35 23.27 3.76
N GLY A 37 2.78 23.73 4.89
CA GLY A 37 3.11 25.03 5.48
C GLY A 37 4.55 25.16 5.98
N GLN A 38 5.22 24.03 6.29
CA GLN A 38 6.63 23.99 6.68
C GLN A 38 7.60 23.89 5.50
N PHE A 39 7.13 23.81 4.26
CA PHE A 39 8.01 23.80 3.09
C PHE A 39 8.83 25.11 3.01
N PRO A 40 10.14 25.07 2.70
CA PRO A 40 10.96 23.89 2.38
C PRO A 40 11.67 23.24 3.58
N ASN A 41 11.45 23.74 4.81
CA ASN A 41 12.17 23.37 6.03
C ASN A 41 11.67 22.06 6.67
N TRP A 42 11.69 20.96 5.91
CA TRP A 42 11.33 19.65 6.44
C TRP A 42 12.51 19.01 7.18
N HIS A 43 12.40 18.90 8.51
CA HIS A 43 13.44 18.30 9.34
C HIS A 43 13.36 16.77 9.46
N THR A 44 12.20 16.16 9.16
CA THR A 44 11.97 14.71 9.28
C THR A 44 11.05 14.18 8.17
N LYS A 45 11.12 12.87 7.87
CA LYS A 45 10.20 12.19 6.94
C LYS A 45 8.75 12.25 7.44
N PRO A 46 7.73 12.16 6.56
CA PRO A 46 6.35 12.11 7.02
C PRO A 46 6.13 10.83 7.82
N PRO A 47 5.35 10.89 8.92
CA PRO A 47 4.98 9.70 9.63
C PRO A 47 4.12 8.84 8.70
N VAL A 48 4.67 7.69 8.32
CA VAL A 48 3.97 6.67 7.53
C VAL A 48 3.92 5.39 8.36
N GLN A 49 2.86 4.61 8.19
CA GLN A 49 2.80 3.30 8.82
C GLN A 49 3.94 2.44 8.27
N PRO A 50 4.65 1.68 9.14
CA PRO A 50 5.67 0.77 8.66
C PRO A 50 5.02 -0.28 7.75
N ALA A 51 5.73 -0.69 6.70
CA ALA A 51 5.29 -1.79 5.85
C ALA A 51 5.37 -3.09 6.65
N GLU A 52 4.26 -3.85 6.69
CA GLU A 52 4.18 -5.14 7.37
C GLU A 52 4.04 -6.29 6.37
N GLY A 53 4.88 -7.32 6.50
CA GLY A 53 4.78 -8.54 5.70
C GLY A 53 5.22 -8.40 4.24
N ASP A 54 4.66 -9.27 3.39
CA ASP A 54 4.91 -9.32 1.95
C ASP A 54 3.69 -8.80 1.19
N LEU A 55 3.92 -8.16 0.03
CA LEU A 55 2.85 -7.82 -0.90
C LEU A 55 2.41 -9.08 -1.66
N PHE A 56 1.09 -9.30 -1.74
CA PHE A 56 0.51 -10.41 -2.49
C PHE A 56 0.20 -10.01 -3.93
N TYR A 57 0.56 -10.88 -4.86
CA TYR A 57 0.37 -10.70 -6.29
C TYR A 57 -0.66 -11.70 -6.83
N PRO A 58 -1.31 -11.39 -7.97
CA PRO A 58 -2.14 -12.35 -8.68
C PRO A 58 -1.38 -13.61 -9.09
N ASP A 59 -2.09 -14.73 -9.23
CA ASP A 59 -1.52 -16.03 -9.63
C ASP A 59 -0.70 -15.96 -10.94
N TRP A 60 -1.09 -15.07 -11.86
CA TRP A 60 -0.40 -14.92 -13.14
C TRP A 60 0.99 -14.27 -13.03
N PHE A 61 1.41 -13.77 -11.86
CA PHE A 61 2.79 -13.32 -11.65
C PHE A 61 3.76 -14.47 -11.37
N LEU A 62 3.29 -15.67 -11.05
CA LEU A 62 4.15 -16.80 -10.67
C LEU A 62 5.20 -17.09 -11.74
N GLY A 63 6.46 -17.19 -11.33
CA GLY A 63 7.58 -17.54 -12.19
C GLY A 63 8.65 -16.44 -12.30
N THR A 64 9.53 -16.59 -13.29
CA THR A 64 10.59 -15.64 -13.61
C THR A 64 10.23 -14.90 -14.89
N TRP A 65 10.39 -13.59 -14.86
CA TRP A 65 10.03 -12.66 -15.92
C TRP A 65 11.29 -11.95 -16.42
N ASP A 66 11.45 -11.90 -17.73
CA ASP A 66 12.35 -10.95 -18.37
C ASP A 66 11.59 -9.62 -18.50
N VAL A 67 12.04 -8.62 -17.75
CA VAL A 67 11.41 -7.29 -17.68
C VAL A 67 12.32 -6.29 -18.35
N GLU A 68 11.73 -5.39 -19.13
CA GLU A 68 12.42 -4.21 -19.65
C GLU A 68 11.69 -2.97 -19.15
N THR A 69 12.43 -2.06 -18.51
CA THR A 69 11.91 -0.76 -18.10
C THR A 69 12.67 0.35 -18.80
N THR A 70 11.98 1.42 -19.18
CA THR A 70 12.60 2.58 -19.82
C THR A 70 12.14 3.85 -19.11
N LEU A 71 13.09 4.65 -18.66
CA LEU A 71 12.80 5.98 -18.12
C LEU A 71 12.53 6.93 -19.29
N VAL A 72 11.26 7.32 -19.48
CA VAL A 72 10.84 8.16 -20.63
C VAL A 72 10.80 9.65 -20.31
N ASP A 73 10.69 10.02 -19.04
CA ASP A 73 10.62 11.42 -18.60
C ASP A 73 11.27 11.60 -17.23
N LEU A 74 11.86 12.77 -17.02
CA LEU A 74 12.56 13.15 -15.79
C LEU A 74 12.26 14.62 -15.47
N ALA A 75 11.31 14.84 -14.57
CA ALA A 75 10.81 16.16 -14.21
C ALA A 75 10.78 16.38 -12.70
N ALA A 76 11.18 17.59 -12.27
CA ALA A 76 11.07 18.07 -10.88
C ALA A 76 10.15 19.31 -10.84
N PRO A 77 8.82 19.14 -11.01
CA PRO A 77 7.90 20.24 -11.29
C PRO A 77 7.77 21.27 -10.17
N LEU A 78 8.05 20.90 -8.92
CA LEU A 78 7.90 21.75 -7.75
C LEU A 78 9.20 22.47 -7.35
N ALA A 79 10.35 22.08 -7.91
CA ALA A 79 11.66 22.65 -7.58
C ALA A 79 12.68 22.33 -8.70
N PRO A 80 12.50 22.86 -9.93
CA PRO A 80 13.33 22.52 -11.09
C PRO A 80 14.80 22.93 -10.93
N GLU A 81 15.09 23.92 -10.09
CA GLU A 81 16.44 24.37 -9.76
C GLU A 81 17.20 23.47 -8.78
N ILE A 82 16.51 22.58 -8.05
CA ILE A 82 17.14 21.70 -7.06
C ILE A 82 17.55 20.39 -7.74
N ILE A 83 18.84 20.28 -8.05
CA ILE A 83 19.44 19.04 -8.55
C ILE A 83 20.05 18.26 -7.39
N THR A 84 19.47 17.10 -7.09
CA THR A 84 20.04 16.16 -6.12
C THR A 84 20.90 15.13 -6.85
N PRO A 85 21.95 14.57 -6.20
CA PRO A 85 22.78 13.55 -6.84
C PRO A 85 21.98 12.36 -7.39
N GLY A 86 20.92 11.92 -6.69
CA GLY A 86 20.06 10.83 -7.15
C GLY A 86 19.11 11.21 -8.30
N PHE A 87 18.76 12.49 -8.43
CA PHE A 87 18.01 12.97 -9.60
C PHE A 87 18.94 13.06 -10.82
N ASP A 88 20.15 13.60 -10.62
CA ASP A 88 21.11 13.81 -11.70
C ASP A 88 21.63 12.48 -12.28
N SER A 89 21.90 11.49 -11.42
CA SER A 89 22.33 10.14 -11.86
C SER A 89 21.31 9.42 -12.75
N ASN A 90 20.03 9.78 -12.67
CA ASN A 90 18.98 9.15 -13.48
C ASN A 90 18.98 9.68 -14.93
N ARG A 91 19.65 10.80 -15.23
CA ARG A 91 19.73 11.38 -16.58
C ARG A 91 20.36 10.41 -17.58
N ASP A 92 21.37 9.66 -17.15
CA ASP A 92 22.09 8.70 -17.99
C ASP A 92 21.19 7.55 -18.46
N PHE A 93 20.06 7.30 -17.77
CA PHE A 93 19.10 6.26 -18.10
C PHE A 93 17.93 6.76 -18.96
N LEU A 94 17.88 8.04 -19.31
CA LEU A 94 16.77 8.60 -20.09
C LEU A 94 16.73 7.97 -21.50
N ASN A 95 15.58 7.40 -21.84
CA ASN A 95 15.33 6.62 -23.06
C ASN A 95 16.28 5.42 -23.23
N GLN A 96 16.89 4.93 -22.15
CA GLN A 96 17.69 3.71 -22.16
C GLN A 96 16.84 2.54 -21.64
N PRO A 97 16.70 1.45 -22.40
CA PRO A 97 16.06 0.23 -21.90
C PRO A 97 16.98 -0.44 -20.87
N VAL A 98 16.40 -0.78 -19.71
CA VAL A 98 17.08 -1.49 -18.63
C VAL A 98 16.43 -2.87 -18.51
N PRO A 99 17.05 -3.92 -19.08
CA PRO A 99 16.58 -5.29 -18.94
C PRO A 99 17.01 -5.89 -17.60
N PHE A 100 16.12 -6.61 -16.93
CA PHE A 100 16.42 -7.35 -15.71
C PHE A 100 15.45 -8.51 -15.53
N GLN A 101 15.78 -9.44 -14.63
CA GLN A 101 14.88 -10.53 -14.28
C GLN A 101 14.18 -10.25 -12.95
N ALA A 102 12.87 -10.51 -12.92
CA ALA A 102 12.06 -10.46 -11.71
C ALA A 102 11.45 -11.83 -11.44
N ARG A 103 11.45 -12.29 -10.20
CA ARG A 103 10.90 -13.58 -9.80
C ARG A 103 9.85 -13.44 -8.72
N PHE A 104 8.78 -14.21 -8.88
CA PHE A 104 7.68 -14.33 -7.94
C PHE A 104 7.44 -15.79 -7.63
N VAL A 105 7.26 -16.08 -6.34
CA VAL A 105 7.16 -17.43 -5.80
C VAL A 105 5.93 -17.53 -4.92
N GLU A 106 5.40 -18.75 -4.78
CA GLU A 106 4.41 -19.03 -3.77
C GLU A 106 5.01 -18.79 -2.38
N LYS A 107 4.26 -18.10 -1.51
CA LYS A 107 4.63 -17.98 -0.11
C LYS A 107 4.55 -19.35 0.54
N SER A 108 5.71 -19.98 0.69
CA SER A 108 5.82 -21.22 1.45
C SER A 108 5.32 -20.97 2.87
N GLY A 109 4.24 -21.65 3.24
CA GLY A 109 3.72 -21.57 4.61
C GLY A 109 4.83 -21.95 5.58
N SER A 110 5.10 -21.11 6.57
CA SER A 110 6.02 -21.49 7.65
C SER A 110 5.40 -22.69 8.35
N GLY A 111 5.94 -23.88 8.05
CA GLY A 111 5.53 -25.09 8.72
C GLY A 111 5.91 -24.94 10.18
N ARG A 112 4.95 -24.55 11.04
CA ARG A 112 5.04 -24.87 12.46
C ARG A 112 5.21 -26.39 12.50
N SER A 113 6.40 -26.87 12.85
CA SER A 113 6.64 -28.28 13.09
C SER A 113 5.75 -28.68 14.26
N SER A 114 4.57 -29.19 13.95
CA SER A 114 3.73 -29.80 14.96
C SER A 114 4.42 -31.11 15.33
N PHE A 115 4.86 -31.22 16.58
CA PHE A 115 5.46 -32.44 17.15
C PHE A 115 4.46 -33.60 17.30
N PHE A 116 3.30 -33.52 16.62
CA PHE A 116 2.22 -34.50 16.68
C PHE A 116 1.88 -34.99 15.26
N PRO A 117 1.82 -36.32 15.03
CA PRO A 117 1.50 -36.89 13.72
C PRO A 117 -0.01 -36.84 13.52
N VAL A 118 -0.52 -35.67 13.14
CA VAL A 118 -1.90 -35.56 12.64
C VAL A 118 -1.81 -35.17 11.18
N GLU A 119 -2.14 -36.12 10.32
CA GLU A 119 -2.21 -35.93 8.87
C GLU A 119 -3.34 -34.95 8.56
N ARG A 120 -3.00 -33.66 8.50
CA ARG A 120 -3.92 -32.63 8.06
C ARG A 120 -4.09 -32.77 6.56
N VAL A 121 -5.23 -33.32 6.15
CA VAL A 121 -5.74 -33.22 4.78
C VAL A 121 -5.69 -31.75 4.36
N LYS A 122 -4.81 -31.41 3.42
CA LYS A 122 -4.74 -30.06 2.85
C LYS A 122 -6.00 -29.85 2.00
N PRO A 123 -6.86 -28.87 2.30
CA PRO A 123 -7.93 -28.51 1.37
C PRO A 123 -7.29 -28.09 0.05
N SER A 124 -7.62 -28.80 -1.03
CA SER A 124 -6.97 -28.69 -2.35
C SER A 124 -7.44 -27.48 -3.17
N SER A 125 -7.75 -26.34 -2.54
CA SER A 125 -8.38 -25.22 -3.24
C SER A 125 -8.01 -23.82 -2.75
N THR A 126 -6.87 -23.64 -2.09
CA THR A 126 -6.32 -22.30 -1.86
C THR A 126 -4.91 -22.28 -2.42
N ASN A 127 -4.74 -21.74 -3.63
CA ASN A 127 -3.41 -21.44 -4.18
C ASN A 127 -2.65 -20.63 -3.14
N ALA A 128 -1.40 -21.02 -2.85
CA ALA A 128 -0.57 -20.27 -1.93
C ALA A 128 -0.39 -18.84 -2.48
N PRO A 129 -0.46 -17.79 -1.63
CA PRO A 129 -0.39 -16.43 -2.15
C PRO A 129 0.98 -16.16 -2.77
N ILE A 130 0.99 -15.53 -3.95
CA ILE A 130 2.23 -15.20 -4.68
C ILE A 130 2.89 -13.98 -4.05
N ILE A 131 4.20 -14.05 -3.83
CA ILE A 131 5.03 -12.96 -3.28
C ILE A 131 6.27 -12.75 -4.15
N ALA A 132 6.86 -11.55 -4.07
CA ALA A 132 8.15 -11.28 -4.70
C ALA A 132 9.29 -12.05 -4.01
N ASP A 133 10.16 -12.71 -4.78
CA ASP A 133 11.36 -13.35 -4.26
C ASP A 133 12.41 -12.27 -3.93
N ARG A 134 12.47 -11.87 -2.65
CA ARG A 134 13.38 -10.81 -2.18
C ARG A 134 14.86 -11.14 -2.39
N ALA A 135 15.22 -12.42 -2.27
CA ALA A 135 16.61 -12.83 -2.42
C ALA A 135 17.05 -12.76 -3.88
N PHE A 136 16.14 -13.01 -4.83
CA PHE A 136 16.41 -12.88 -6.25
C PHE A 136 16.33 -11.44 -6.75
N ASN A 137 15.29 -10.70 -6.33
CA ASN A 137 14.97 -9.37 -6.86
C ASN A 137 15.77 -8.24 -6.20
N GLY A 138 16.47 -8.52 -5.09
CA GLY A 138 17.12 -7.51 -4.24
C GLY A 138 18.64 -7.62 -4.16
N LEU A 139 19.27 -8.48 -4.98
CA LEU A 139 20.72 -8.56 -5.16
C LEU A 139 21.18 -7.69 -6.35
#